data_AF-A0A2R5L0J7-F1
#
_entry.id   AF-A0A2R5L0J7-F1
#
_cell.length_a   1.000
_cell.length_b   1.000
_cell.length_c   1.000
_cell.angle_alpha   90.00
_cell.angle_beta   90.00
_cell.angle_gamma   90.00
#
_symmetry.space_group_name_H-M   'P 1'
#
loop_
_entity.id
_entity.type
_entity.pdbx_description
1 polymer ?
#
loop_
_entity_poly.entity_id
_entity_poly.type
_entity_poly.pdbx_seq_one_letter_code
_entity_poly.pdbx_strand_id
1 'polypeptide(L)'
;NAREDRARFINEANGYRNDIIPNARGQASQMVNRAEAYKEKRVKESQGDVAKFIKLSEKYSLGKEVTKTRMYLETMEKTMPGIEKIIIDPKLKGSILNLIGGGVGTNEKASN
;
A
#
# COMPACT_ATOMS: atom_id res chain seq x y z
N ASN A 1 -29.33 -43.40 -53.77
CA ASN A 1 -28.26 -42.82 -52.92
C ASN A 1 -28.30 -41.28 -52.82
N ALA A 2 -28.79 -40.52 -53.80
CA ALA A 2 -28.81 -39.04 -53.73
C ALA A 2 -29.64 -38.38 -52.59
N ARG A 3 -30.66 -39.06 -52.05
CA ARG A 3 -31.48 -38.52 -50.94
C ARG A 3 -30.75 -38.58 -49.60
N GLU A 4 -29.94 -39.61 -49.41
CA GLU A 4 -29.17 -39.84 -48.19
C GLU A 4 -28.00 -38.88 -48.09
N ASP A 5 -27.29 -38.65 -49.21
CA ASP A 5 -26.24 -37.64 -49.29
C ASP A 5 -26.77 -36.24 -48.96
N ARG A 6 -27.95 -35.88 -49.50
CA ARG A 6 -28.60 -34.60 -49.20
C ARG A 6 -28.94 -34.47 -47.73
N ALA A 7 -29.47 -35.52 -47.11
CA ALA A 7 -29.79 -35.50 -45.68
C ALA A 7 -28.52 -35.35 -44.82
N ARG A 8 -27.44 -36.04 -45.19
CA ARG A 8 -26.14 -35.92 -44.52
C ARG A 8 -25.58 -34.49 -44.60
N PHE A 9 -25.56 -33.88 -45.78
CA PHE A 9 -25.09 -32.51 -45.95
C PHE A 9 -25.89 -31.48 -45.14
N ILE A 10 -27.22 -31.66 -45.06
CA ILE A 10 -28.07 -30.78 -44.25
C ILE A 10 -27.77 -30.93 -42.76
N ASN A 11 -27.61 -32.16 -42.28
CA ASN A 11 -27.27 -32.42 -40.88
C ASN A 11 -25.89 -31.87 -40.50
N GLU A 12 -24.90 -32.03 -41.38
CA GLU A 12 -23.55 -31.50 -41.18
C GLU A 12 -23.54 -29.96 -41.15
N ALA A 13 -24.27 -29.31 -42.06
CA ALA A 13 -24.43 -27.85 -42.06
C ALA A 13 -25.17 -27.33 -40.82
N ASN A 14 -26.17 -28.08 -40.34
CA ASN A 14 -26.89 -27.74 -39.11
C ASN A 14 -26.02 -27.92 -37.87
N GLY A 15 -25.24 -29.01 -37.79
CA GLY A 15 -24.26 -29.23 -36.72
C GLY A 15 -23.23 -28.09 -36.68
N TYR A 16 -22.64 -27.75 -37.83
CA TYR A 16 -21.67 -26.67 -37.94
C TYR A 16 -22.23 -25.31 -37.48
N ARG A 17 -23.48 -24.99 -37.86
CA ARG A 17 -24.16 -23.77 -37.38
C ARG A 17 -24.43 -23.80 -35.88
N ASN A 18 -24.88 -24.95 -35.37
CA ASN A 18 -25.18 -25.14 -33.95
C ASN A 18 -23.93 -25.11 -33.08
N ASP A 19 -22.75 -25.37 -33.64
CA ASP A 19 -21.49 -25.26 -32.90
C ASP A 19 -20.92 -23.84 -32.95
N ILE A 20 -20.92 -23.18 -34.12
CA ILE A 20 -20.25 -21.89 -34.27
C ILE A 20 -21.01 -20.75 -33.61
N ILE A 21 -22.34 -20.70 -33.78
CA ILE A 21 -23.13 -19.56 -33.28
C ILE A 21 -23.07 -19.47 -31.75
N PRO A 22 -23.23 -20.56 -30.98
CA PRO A 22 -23.09 -20.52 -29.53
C PRO A 22 -21.66 -20.21 -29.07
N ASN A 23 -20.65 -20.78 -29.75
CA ASN A 23 -19.25 -20.50 -29.42
C ASN A 23 -18.90 -19.03 -29.63
N ALA A 24 -19.29 -18.44 -30.77
CA ALA A 24 -19.08 -17.02 -31.05
C ALA A 24 -19.81 -16.12 -30.06
N ARG A 25 -21.05 -16.47 -29.67
CA ARG A 25 -21.79 -15.75 -28.61
C ARG A 25 -21.08 -15.86 -27.26
N GLY A 26 -20.59 -17.03 -26.89
CA GLY A 26 -19.84 -17.25 -25.66
C GLY A 26 -18.56 -16.41 -25.61
N GLN A 27 -17.81 -16.37 -26.71
CA GLN A 27 -16.61 -15.54 -26.85
C GLN A 27 -16.94 -14.04 -26.76
N ALA A 28 -18.00 -13.58 -27.41
CA ALA A 28 -18.45 -12.19 -27.33
C ALA A 28 -18.82 -11.80 -25.90
N SER A 29 -19.63 -12.61 -25.22
CA SER A 29 -19.98 -12.38 -23.81
C SER A 29 -18.76 -12.40 -22.90
N GLN A 30 -17.83 -13.33 -23.12
CA GLN A 30 -16.57 -13.37 -22.36
C GLN A 30 -15.74 -12.11 -22.57
N MET A 31 -15.67 -11.59 -23.79
CA MET A 31 -14.96 -10.36 -24.10
C MET A 31 -15.58 -9.16 -23.40
N VAL A 32 -16.90 -9.02 -23.41
CA VAL A 32 -17.62 -7.94 -22.71
C VAL A 32 -17.39 -8.03 -21.20
N ASN A 33 -17.57 -9.22 -20.60
CA ASN A 33 -17.36 -9.42 -19.16
C ASN A 33 -15.93 -9.10 -18.74
N ARG A 34 -14.93 -9.45 -19.55
CA ARG A 34 -13.52 -9.09 -19.29
C ARG A 34 -13.29 -7.59 -19.36
N ALA A 35 -13.91 -6.90 -20.31
CA ALA A 35 -13.81 -5.45 -20.44
C ALA A 35 -14.45 -4.73 -19.25
N GLU A 36 -15.63 -5.18 -18.82
CA GLU A 36 -16.32 -4.65 -17.63
C GLU A 36 -15.52 -4.89 -16.35
N ALA A 37 -15.03 -6.12 -16.15
CA ALA A 37 -14.18 -6.46 -15.01
C ALA A 37 -12.89 -5.63 -14.98
N TYR A 38 -12.26 -5.40 -16.14
CA TYR A 38 -11.09 -4.54 -16.24
C TYR A 38 -11.40 -3.10 -15.87
N LYS A 39 -12.50 -2.54 -16.40
CA LYS A 39 -12.97 -1.20 -16.06
C LYS A 39 -13.21 -1.06 -14.55
N GLU A 40 -13.95 -2.00 -13.96
CA GLU A 40 -14.26 -1.96 -12.53
C GLU A 40 -13.00 -2.10 -11.67
N LYS A 41 -12.09 -3.02 -12.04
CA LYS A 41 -10.79 -3.17 -11.38
C LYS A 41 -10.00 -1.87 -11.39
N ARG A 42 -9.87 -1.21 -12.55
CA ARG A 42 -9.14 0.06 -12.68
C ARG A 42 -9.74 1.17 -11.82
N VAL A 43 -11.07 1.25 -11.74
CA VAL A 43 -11.76 2.24 -10.90
C VAL A 43 -11.50 1.96 -9.42
N LYS A 44 -11.66 0.70 -8.97
CA LYS A 44 -11.43 0.32 -7.56
C LYS A 44 -9.98 0.52 -7.13
N GLU A 45 -9.02 0.16 -7.98
CA GLU A 45 -7.60 0.41 -7.73
C GLU A 45 -7.33 1.90 -7.55
N SER A 46 -7.83 2.73 -8.47
CA SER A 46 -7.66 4.18 -8.41
C SER A 46 -8.27 4.78 -7.13
N GLN A 47 -9.47 4.33 -6.75
CA GLN A 47 -10.12 4.78 -5.50
C GLN A 47 -9.32 4.37 -4.25
N GLY A 48 -8.79 3.15 -4.24
CA GLY A 48 -7.94 2.66 -3.14
C GLY A 48 -6.65 3.47 -3.00
N ASP A 49 -6.01 3.82 -4.11
CA ASP A 49 -4.78 4.61 -4.11
C ASP A 49 -5.03 6.06 -3.68
N VAL A 50 -6.12 6.68 -4.12
CA VAL A 50 -6.55 8.00 -3.63
C VAL A 50 -6.81 7.97 -2.12
N ALA A 51 -7.53 6.95 -1.63
CA ALA A 51 -7.79 6.83 -0.19
C ALA A 51 -6.51 6.65 0.63
N LYS A 52 -5.53 5.89 0.14
CA LYS A 52 -4.21 5.77 0.79
C LYS A 52 -3.46 7.11 0.80
N PHE A 53 -3.48 7.82 -0.32
CA PHE A 53 -2.82 9.12 -0.43
C PHE A 53 -3.41 10.15 0.53
N ILE A 54 -4.75 10.23 0.62
CA ILE A 54 -5.44 11.12 1.57
C ILE A 54 -5.04 10.79 3.00
N LYS A 55 -5.10 9.51 3.40
CA LYS A 55 -4.68 9.09 4.75
C LYS A 55 -3.23 9.45 5.06
N LEU A 56 -2.33 9.33 4.08
CA LEU A 56 -0.94 9.74 4.23
C LEU A 56 -0.83 11.26 4.38
N SER A 57 -1.53 12.01 3.54
CA SER A 57 -1.57 13.48 3.56
C SER A 57 -2.11 14.03 4.87
N GLU A 58 -3.19 13.45 5.41
CA GLU A 58 -3.76 13.80 6.71
C GLU A 58 -2.74 13.58 7.84
N LYS A 59 -2.06 12.43 7.86
CA LYS A 59 -0.99 12.16 8.84
C LYS A 59 0.16 13.17 8.73
N TYR A 60 0.53 13.56 7.53
CA TYR A 60 1.53 14.61 7.30
C TYR A 60 1.04 15.98 7.78
N SER A 61 -0.22 16.31 7.57
CA SER A 61 -0.81 17.57 8.01
C SER A 61 -0.91 17.66 9.54
N LEU A 62 -1.29 16.55 10.19
CA LEU A 62 -1.42 16.46 11.65
C LEU A 62 -0.08 16.52 12.40
N GLY A 63 1.02 16.17 11.74
CA GLY A 63 2.32 15.97 12.37
C GLY A 63 3.45 16.89 11.90
N LYS A 64 3.17 18.01 11.21
CA LYS A 64 4.23 18.86 10.62
C LYS A 64 5.31 19.30 11.61
N GLU A 65 4.94 19.62 12.85
CA GLU A 65 5.88 20.04 13.88
C GLU A 65 6.69 18.88 14.43
N VAL A 66 6.04 17.80 14.88
CA VAL A 66 6.72 16.60 15.40
C VAL A 66 7.61 15.90 14.37
N THR A 67 7.23 15.91 13.09
CA THR A 67 8.08 15.38 12.00
C THR A 67 9.29 16.26 11.76
N LYS A 68 9.14 17.60 11.77
CA LYS A 68 10.28 18.53 11.69
C LYS A 68 11.21 18.38 12.89
N THR A 69 10.64 18.30 14.08
CA THR A 69 11.40 18.12 15.33
C THR A 69 12.14 16.78 15.31
N ARG A 70 11.53 15.68 14.85
CA ARG A 70 12.22 14.39 14.70
C ARG A 70 13.37 14.45 13.69
N MET A 71 13.14 15.02 12.51
CA MET A 71 14.21 15.18 11.50
C MET A 71 15.37 16.05 12.01
N TYR A 72 15.06 17.12 12.76
CA TYR A 72 16.05 17.98 13.39
C TYR A 72 16.86 17.22 14.44
N LEU A 73 16.19 16.48 15.33
CA LEU A 73 16.87 15.70 16.37
C LEU A 73 17.76 14.58 15.79
N GLU A 74 17.29 13.85 14.77
CA GLU A 74 18.06 12.81 14.07
C GLU A 74 19.27 13.38 13.33
N THR A 75 19.11 14.52 12.66
CA THR A 75 20.21 15.19 11.96
C THR A 75 21.26 15.65 12.96
N MET A 76 20.84 16.29 14.06
CA MET A 76 21.75 16.70 15.13
C MET A 76 22.48 15.53 15.79
N GLU A 77 21.85 14.36 15.87
CA GLU A 77 22.48 13.13 16.39
C GLU A 77 23.56 12.59 15.44
N LYS A 78 23.31 12.65 14.13
CA LYS A 78 24.28 12.24 13.11
C LYS A 78 25.45 13.21 12.96
N THR A 79 25.21 14.51 13.10
CA THR A 79 26.26 15.54 12.95
C THR A 79 27.08 15.76 14.22
N MET A 80 26.53 15.41 15.39
CA MET A 80 27.22 15.52 16.68
C MET A 80 27.12 14.20 17.48
N PRO A 81 27.76 13.11 17.02
CA PRO A 81 27.86 11.90 17.80
C PRO A 81 28.75 12.16 19.03
N GLY A 82 28.18 12.08 20.24
CA GLY A 82 28.92 12.15 21.51
C GLY A 82 28.68 13.37 22.41
N ILE A 83 27.70 14.23 22.10
CA ILE A 83 27.30 15.33 22.99
C ILE A 83 26.05 14.93 23.79
N GLU A 84 26.11 15.03 25.12
CA GLU A 84 24.93 14.92 26.00
C GLU A 84 23.87 15.95 25.60
N LYS A 85 22.77 15.50 25.01
CA LYS A 85 21.62 16.36 24.69
C LYS A 85 20.74 16.51 25.93
N ILE A 86 20.82 17.68 26.58
CA ILE A 86 19.84 18.10 27.58
C ILE A 86 18.71 18.84 26.86
N ILE A 87 17.54 18.20 26.71
CA ILE A 87 16.33 18.86 26.20
C ILE A 87 15.66 19.56 27.38
N ILE A 88 15.78 20.89 27.45
CA ILE A 88 15.08 21.71 28.44
C ILE A 88 13.75 22.13 27.83
N ASP A 89 12.64 21.50 28.24
CA ASP A 89 11.30 21.99 27.93
C ASP A 89 10.98 23.19 28.84
N PRO A 90 10.78 24.41 28.31
CA PRO A 90 10.48 25.58 29.12
C PRO A 90 9.15 25.48 29.90
N LYS A 91 8.28 24.50 29.60
CA LYS A 91 7.05 24.22 30.38
C LYS A 91 7.29 23.30 31.58
N LEU A 92 8.39 22.56 31.64
CA LEU A 92 8.75 21.67 32.75
C LEU A 92 9.89 22.30 33.56
N LYS A 93 9.55 23.35 34.28
CA LYS A 93 10.45 24.01 35.23
C LYS A 93 10.76 23.04 36.38
N GLY A 94 11.79 22.20 36.21
CA GLY A 94 12.45 21.48 37.33
C GLY A 94 12.42 19.95 37.34
N SER A 95 12.13 19.25 36.23
CA SER A 95 12.32 17.79 36.21
C SER A 95 13.02 17.34 34.95
N ILE A 96 14.33 17.13 35.09
CA ILE A 96 15.22 16.60 34.08
C ILE A 96 14.87 15.11 33.95
N LEU A 97 14.20 14.72 32.87
CA LEU A 97 13.93 13.32 32.60
C LEU A 97 15.18 12.71 31.93
N ASN A 98 16.04 12.10 32.75
CA ASN A 98 17.17 11.31 32.26
C ASN A 98 16.62 10.02 31.63
N LEU A 99 16.70 9.90 30.31
CA LEU A 99 16.25 8.72 29.57
C LEU A 99 17.43 7.98 28.94
N ILE A 100 18.42 7.54 29.71
CA ILE A 100 19.23 6.34 29.41
C ILE A 100 19.62 5.69 30.74
N GLY A 101 19.04 4.53 31.04
CA GLY A 101 19.44 3.70 32.16
C GLY A 101 20.77 2.99 31.90
N GLY A 102 21.56 2.81 32.97
CA GLY A 102 22.65 1.83 33.02
C GLY A 102 23.97 2.39 33.52
N GLY A 103 24.29 2.14 34.80
CA GLY A 103 25.67 2.25 35.30
C GLY A 103 25.84 3.07 36.58
N VAL A 104 25.15 2.74 37.66
CA VAL A 104 25.59 3.16 39.01
C VAL A 104 26.82 2.34 39.35
N GLY A 105 28.00 2.94 39.16
CA GLY A 105 29.28 2.47 39.65
C GLY A 105 29.98 3.61 40.37
N THR A 106 29.50 3.94 41.57
CA THR A 106 30.15 4.88 42.48
C THR A 106 31.50 4.31 42.92
N ASN A 107 32.58 4.77 42.30
CA ASN A 107 33.92 4.70 42.89
C ASN A 107 34.20 6.02 43.60
N GLU A 108 33.81 6.09 44.87
CA GLU A 108 34.41 7.03 45.82
C GLU A 108 35.78 6.46 46.22
N LYS A 109 36.85 7.07 45.70
CA LYS A 109 38.19 6.98 46.30
C LYS A 109 38.60 8.36 46.78
N ALA A 110 39.37 8.32 47.88
CA ALA A 110 40.08 9.38 48.59
C ALA A 110 39.19 10.19 49.56
N SER A 111 39.22 9.91 50.87
CA SER A 111 40.33 10.19 51.79
C SER A 111 40.72 11.68 51.78
N ASN A 112 40.08 12.48 52.61
CA ASN A 112 40.68 13.17 53.76
C ASN A 112 39.57 13.77 54.62
#